data_AF-A0A3G6TC79-F1
#
_entry.id   AF-A0A3G6TC79-F1
#
_cell.length_a   1.000
_cell.length_b   1.000
_cell.length_c   1.000
_cell.angle_alpha   90.00
_cell.angle_beta   90.00
_cell.angle_gamma   90.00
#
_symmetry.space_group_name_H-M   'P 1'
#
loop_
_entity.id
_entity.type
_entity.pdbx_description
1 polymer ?
#
loop_
_entity_poly.entity_id
_entity_poly.type
_entity_poly.pdbx_seq_one_letter_code
_entity_poly.pdbx_strand_id
1 'polypeptide(L)' 'MIMVNWSLINSSGRKVSSTKIRKNMVSFMTKHHPCSVIDSIETKYNAYKIHLMNGLCLIFDADGRYIKTN' A
#
# COMPACT_ATOMS: atom_id res chain seq x y z
N MET A 1 8.17 -16.76 4.39
CA MET A 1 8.04 -15.73 3.33
C MET A 1 6.60 -15.27 3.32
N ILE A 2 6.31 -14.10 3.90
CA ILE A 2 4.94 -13.61 4.07
C ILE A 2 4.54 -12.97 2.74
N MET A 3 3.64 -13.62 2.02
CA MET A 3 3.21 -13.21 0.70
C MET A 3 2.15 -12.11 0.87
N VAL A 4 2.55 -10.86 0.70
CA VAL A 4 1.63 -9.71 0.75
C VAL A 4 0.57 -9.89 -0.32
N ASN A 5 -0.70 -9.99 0.10
CA ASN A 5 -1.80 -10.21 -0.82
C ASN A 5 -2.20 -8.90 -1.51
N TRP A 6 -1.45 -8.55 -2.54
CA TRP A 6 -1.73 -7.38 -3.38
C TRP A 6 -3.01 -7.51 -4.24
N SER A 7 -3.72 -8.64 -4.16
CA SER A 7 -4.98 -8.86 -4.89
C SER A 7 -6.07 -7.87 -4.48
N LEU A 8 -5.99 -7.32 -3.25
CA LEU A 8 -6.92 -6.28 -2.75
C LEU A 8 -6.92 -5.01 -3.61
N ILE A 9 -5.77 -4.63 -4.19
CA ILE A 9 -5.66 -3.44 -5.05
C ILE A 9 -6.18 -3.71 -6.48
N ASN A 10 -6.49 -4.98 -6.82
CA ASN A 10 -6.83 -5.38 -8.19
C ASN A 10 -8.34 -5.38 -8.49
N SER A 11 -9.20 -5.17 -7.49
CA SER A 11 -10.66 -5.28 -7.63
C SER A 11 -11.32 -3.91 -7.85
N SER A 12 -11.37 -3.46 -9.11
CA SER A 12 -12.47 -2.66 -9.71
C SER A 12 -12.01 -1.93 -10.98
N GLY A 13 -12.20 -2.56 -12.15
CA GLY A 13 -12.40 -1.87 -13.44
C GLY A 13 -11.27 -1.06 -14.09
N ARG A 14 -10.17 -0.72 -13.41
CA ARG A 14 -9.05 0.07 -13.97
C ARG A 14 -7.69 -0.57 -13.72
N LYS A 15 -7.42 -1.71 -14.37
CA LYS A 15 -6.17 -2.51 -14.30
C LYS A 15 -4.85 -1.70 -14.39
N VAL A 16 -4.86 -0.57 -15.11
CA VAL A 16 -3.68 0.29 -15.31
C VAL A 16 -3.41 1.16 -14.08
N SER A 17 -4.46 1.65 -13.41
CA SER A 17 -4.35 2.49 -12.21
C SER A 17 -3.80 1.70 -11.02
N SER A 18 -4.36 0.51 -10.78
CA SER A 18 -3.97 -0.37 -9.66
C SER A 18 -2.50 -0.78 -9.69
N THR A 19 -1.96 -1.05 -10.89
CA THR A 19 -0.56 -1.42 -11.06
C THR A 19 0.38 -0.25 -10.78
N LYS A 20 0.01 0.97 -11.18
CA LYS A 20 0.79 2.19 -10.93
C LYS A 20 0.78 2.57 -9.45
N ILE A 21 -0.38 2.51 -8.81
CA ILE A 21 -0.57 2.70 -7.37
C ILE A 21 0.33 1.73 -6.58
N ARG A 22 0.29 0.44 -6.93
CA ARG A 22 1.15 -0.58 -6.31
C ARG A 22 2.62 -0.24 -6.47
N LYS A 23 3.08 0.12 -7.68
CA LYS A 23 4.48 0.51 -7.91
C LYS A 23 4.89 1.70 -7.05
N ASN A 24 4.05 2.73 -6.92
CA ASN A 24 4.33 3.88 -6.08
C ASN A 24 4.46 3.51 -4.61
N MET A 25 3.51 2.73 -4.08
CA MET A 25 3.53 2.28 -2.68
C MET A 25 4.76 1.41 -2.39
N VAL A 26 5.05 0.42 -3.24
CA VAL A 26 6.23 -0.44 -3.09
C VAL A 26 7.52 0.37 -3.18
N SER A 27 7.63 1.30 -4.14
CA SER A 27 8.81 2.17 -4.27
C SER A 27 9.04 3.02 -3.02
N PHE A 28 7.97 3.62 -2.48
CA PHE A 28 8.05 4.39 -1.23
C PHE A 28 8.51 3.51 -0.06
N MET A 29 7.92 2.32 0.08
CA MET A 29 8.26 1.39 1.14
C MET A 29 9.69 0.88 1.04
N THR A 30 10.14 0.45 -0.14
CA THR A 30 11.54 -0.01 -0.31
C THR A 30 12.53 1.12 -0.05
N LYS A 31 12.17 2.38 -0.33
CA LYS A 31 13.03 3.54 -0.10
C LYS A 31 13.11 3.97 1.37
N HIS A 32 11.97 3.98 2.08
CA HIS A 32 11.89 4.52 3.43
C HIS A 32 11.87 3.45 4.53
N HIS A 33 11.44 2.23 4.18
CA HIS A 33 11.25 1.12 5.10
C HIS A 33 11.77 -0.20 4.48
N PRO A 34 13.06 -0.30 4.13
CA PRO A 34 13.63 -1.40 3.34
C PRO A 34 13.56 -2.81 3.98
N CYS A 35 12.99 -2.97 5.17
CA CYS A 35 12.78 -4.27 5.82
C CYS A 35 11.40 -4.41 6.46
N SER A 36 10.48 -3.46 6.23
CA SER A 36 9.15 -3.54 6.82
C SER A 36 8.26 -4.48 6.04
N VAL A 37 7.78 -5.51 6.73
CA VAL A 37 6.79 -6.44 6.18
C VAL A 37 5.41 -5.81 6.30
N ILE A 38 4.62 -5.92 5.24
CA ILE A 38 3.21 -5.51 5.25
C ILE A 38 2.43 -6.58 6.01
N ASP A 39 1.78 -6.17 7.09
CA ASP A 39 0.84 -6.99 7.84
C ASP A 39 -0.50 -7.08 7.09
N SER A 40 -1.08 -5.92 6.78
CA SER A 40 -2.39 -5.84 6.13
C SER A 40 -2.56 -4.56 5.31
N ILE A 41 -3.45 -4.60 4.32
CA ILE A 41 -3.78 -3.46 3.47
C ILE A 41 -5.29 -3.25 3.55
N GLU A 42 -5.72 -2.08 4.01
CA GLU A 42 -7.11 -1.68 4.06
C GLU A 42 -7.38 -0.59 3.03
N THR A 43 -8.54 -0.63 2.39
CA THR A 43 -8.99 0.43 1.48
C THR A 43 -10.26 1.05 2.06
N LYS A 44 -10.23 2.35 2.38
CA LYS A 44 -11.36 3.05 3.01
C LYS A 44 -11.49 4.46 2.45
N TYR A 45 -12.71 4.87 2.08
CA TYR A 45 -13.01 6.21 1.55
C TYR A 45 -12.03 6.68 0.45
N ASN A 46 -11.71 5.80 -0.50
CA ASN A 46 -10.77 6.10 -1.58
C ASN A 46 -9.31 6.34 -1.11
N ALA A 47 -8.92 5.85 0.07
CA ALA A 47 -7.54 5.87 0.56
C ALA A 47 -7.08 4.45 0.89
N TYR A 48 -5.77 4.21 0.74
CA TYR A 48 -5.13 2.95 1.11
C TYR A 48 -4.38 3.11 2.42
N LYS A 49 -4.69 2.26 3.40
CA LYS A 49 -3.95 2.13 4.65
C LYS A 49 -3.13 0.85 4.59
N ILE A 50 -1.82 0.96 4.77
CA ILE A 50 -0.92 -0.16 4.91
C ILE A 50 -0.50 -0.25 6.37
N HIS A 51 -0.82 -1.38 7.00
CA HIS A 51 -0.30 -1.72 8.31
C HIS A 51 0.99 -2.53 8.13
N LEU A 52 2.03 -2.10 8.79
CA LEU A 52 3.33 -2.78 8.80
C LEU A 52 3.45 -3.62 10.07
N MET A 53 4.15 -4.75 9.97
CA MET A 53 4.38 -5.66 11.10
C MET A 53 5.15 -5.01 12.26
N ASN A 54 5.86 -3.91 12.01
CA ASN A 54 6.55 -3.13 13.04
C ASN A 54 5.61 -2.20 13.83
N GLY A 55 4.29 -2.25 13.58
CA GLY A 55 3.27 -1.43 14.23
C GLY A 55 2.98 -0.10 13.53
N LEU A 56 3.69 0.23 12.46
CA LEU A 56 3.59 1.51 11.76
C LEU A 56 2.47 1.48 10.70
N CYS A 57 1.69 2.55 10.60
CA CYS A 57 0.53 2.61 9.71
C CYS A 57 0.72 3.69 8.64
N LEU A 58 0.98 3.29 7.40
CA LEU A 58 1.15 4.21 6.28
C LEU A 58 -0.20 4.48 5.59
N ILE A 59 -0.50 5.75 5.33
CA ILE A 59 -1.72 6.19 4.64
C ILE A 59 -1.34 6.76 3.27
N PHE A 60 -1.98 6.23 2.23
CA PHE A 60 -1.85 6.65 0.84
C PHE A 60 -3.21 7.09 0.29
N ASP A 61 -3.17 8.05 -0.62
CA ASP A 61 -4.35 8.50 -1.38
C ASP A 61 -4.80 7.46 -2.41
N ALA A 62 -5.97 7.67 -3.03
CA ALA A 62 -6.49 6.89 -4.16
C ALA A 62 -5.47 6.72 -5.29
N ASP A 63 -4.61 7.72 -5.48
CA ASP A 63 -3.58 7.76 -6.52
C ASP A 63 -2.27 7.02 -6.10
N GLY A 64 -2.22 6.44 -4.89
CA GLY A 64 -1.05 5.76 -4.35
C GLY A 64 0.06 6.70 -3.87
N ARG A 65 -0.29 7.96 -3.59
CA ARG A 65 0.63 8.96 -3.05
C ARG A 65 0.61 8.92 -1.53
N TYR A 66 1.79 8.89 -0.92
CA TYR A 66 1.91 8.94 0.54
C TYR A 66 1.32 10.25 1.06
N ILE A 67 0.37 10.14 2.00
CA ILE A 67 -0.25 11.27 2.68
C ILE A 67 0.45 11.48 4.02
N LYS A 68 0.44 10.45 4.88
CA LYS A 68 1.03 10.50 6.22
C LYS A 68 1.18 9.10 6.81
N THR A 69 1.95 9.01 7.88
CA THR A 69 2.04 7.84 8.75
C THR A 69 1.36 8.13 10.07
N ASN A 70 0.79 7.10 10.70
CA ASN A 70 0.33 7.10 12.08
C ASN A 70 1.16 6.10 12.90
#